data_AF-T1C265-F1
#
_entry.id   AF-T1C265-F1
#
_cell.length_a   1.000
_cell.length_b   1.000
_cell.length_c   1.000
_cell.angle_alpha   90.00
_cell.angle_beta   90.00
_cell.angle_gamma   90.00
#
_symmetry.space_group_name_H-M   'P 1'
#
loop_
_entity.id
_entity.type
_entity.pdbx_description
1 polymer ?
#
loop_
_entity_poly.entity_id
_entity_poly.type
_entity_poly.pdbx_seq_one_letter_code
_entity_poly.pdbx_strand_id
1 'polypeptide(L)' 'AEVIARRLSDAVSDMSHWGEFDYIVVNDEFGQAVDDLAGIVEGRGGPLVASRPELGPLLAQLLA' A
#
# COMPACT_ATOMS: atom_id res chain seq x y z
N ALA A 1 19.00 14.81 -9.96
CA ALA A 1 17.58 14.57 -10.32
C ALA A 1 17.37 13.15 -10.84
N GLU A 2 18.25 12.65 -11.72
CA GLU A 2 18.11 11.34 -12.40
C GLU A 2 17.99 10.12 -11.47
N VAL A 3 18.74 10.10 -10.36
CA VAL A 3 18.69 8.99 -9.37
C VAL A 3 17.35 8.92 -8.63
N ILE A 4 16.72 10.06 -8.35
CA ILE A 4 15.42 10.13 -7.66
C ILE A 4 14.33 9.61 -8.60
N ALA A 5 14.32 10.05 -9.86
CA ALA A 5 13.37 9.60 -10.86
C ALA A 5 13.45 8.08 -11.09
N ARG A 6 14.66 7.53 -11.21
CA ARG A 6 14.85 6.07 -11.35
C ARG A 6 14.32 5.30 -10.14
N ARG A 7 14.67 5.73 -8.91
CA ARG A 7 14.20 5.07 -7.68
C ARG A 7 12.67 5.14 -7.51
N LEU A 8 12.05 6.25 -7.91
CA LEU A 8 10.58 6.35 -7.94
C LEU A 8 9.96 5.39 -8.96
N SER A 9 10.53 5.30 -10.17
CA SER A 9 10.06 4.36 -11.19
C SER A 9 10.19 2.90 -10.74
N ASP A 10 11.30 2.55 -10.10
CA ASP A 10 11.52 1.21 -9.54
C ASP A 10 10.48 0.91 -8.44
N ALA A 11 10.19 1.88 -7.57
CA ALA A 11 9.19 1.75 -6.52
C ALA A 11 7.77 1.56 -7.06
N VAL A 12 7.39 2.23 -8.15
CA VAL A 12 6.08 2.01 -8.81
C VAL A 12 5.99 0.61 -9.41
N SER A 13 7.08 0.12 -10.00
CA SER A 13 7.15 -1.25 -10.53
C SER A 13 7.03 -2.30 -9.42
N ASP A 14 7.65 -2.07 -8.26
CA ASP A 14 7.53 -2.95 -7.10
C ASP A 14 6.12 -2.90 -6.50
N MET A 15 5.54 -1.70 -6.37
CA MET A 15 4.18 -1.53 -5.88
C MET A 15 3.14 -2.16 -6.81
N SER A 16 3.44 -2.36 -8.10
CA SER A 16 2.50 -2.97 -9.07
C SER A 16 2.14 -4.43 -8.75
N HIS A 17 2.96 -5.13 -7.95
CA HIS A 17 2.67 -6.49 -7.45
C HIS A 17 1.86 -6.49 -6.14
N TRP A 18 1.20 -5.39 -5.78
CA TRP A 18 0.37 -5.26 -4.58
C TRP A 18 -0.68 -6.37 -4.43
N GLY A 19 -1.17 -6.93 -5.55
CA GLY A 19 -2.17 -8.00 -5.56
C GLY A 19 -1.67 -9.36 -5.07
N GLU A 20 -0.36 -9.52 -4.85
CA GLU A 20 0.23 -10.75 -4.30
C GLU A 20 0.20 -10.78 -2.77
N PHE A 21 -0.14 -9.67 -2.11
CA PHE A 21 -0.17 -9.55 -0.66
C PHE A 21 -1.59 -9.72 -0.10
N ASP A 22 -1.70 -10.29 1.10
CA ASP A 22 -3.00 -10.48 1.75
C ASP A 22 -3.59 -9.16 2.29
N TYR A 23 -2.72 -8.22 2.69
CA TYR A 23 -3.09 -6.95 3.32
C TYR A 23 -2.31 -5.78 2.71
N ILE A 24 -2.97 -4.62 2.60
CA ILE A 24 -2.40 -3.38 2.09
C ILE A 24 -2.65 -2.24 3.09
N VAL A 25 -1.56 -1.64 3.56
CA VAL A 25 -1.57 -0.46 4.43
C VAL A 25 -1.22 0.77 3.60
N VAL A 26 -2.04 1.81 3.69
CA VAL A 26 -1.82 3.09 3.02
C VAL A 26 -1.20 4.04 4.04
N ASN A 27 0.07 4.38 3.85
CA ASN A 27 0.78 5.31 4.73
C ASN A 27 0.57 6.77 4.28
N ASP A 28 -0.64 7.29 4.48
CA ASP A 28 -0.95 8.70 4.26
C ASP A 28 -0.75 9.51 5.56
N GLU A 29 -1.19 8.94 6.69
CA GLU A 29 -0.90 9.43 8.03
C GLU A 29 -0.11 8.37 8.82
N PHE A 30 1.09 8.72 9.26
CA PHE A 30 2.03 7.77 9.88
C PHE A 30 1.46 7.09 11.13
N GLY A 31 0.75 7.84 11.98
CA GLY A 31 0.14 7.28 13.19
C GLY A 31 -0.86 6.18 12.85
N GLN A 32 -1.78 6.46 11.92
CA GLN A 32 -2.77 5.50 11.44
C GLN A 32 -2.11 4.27 10.80
N ALA A 33 -1.05 4.46 10.00
CA ALA A 33 -0.36 3.36 9.34
C ALA A 33 0.30 2.39 10.33
N VAL A 34 0.83 2.90 11.44
CA VAL A 34 1.42 2.06 12.51
C VAL A 34 0.33 1.27 13.23
N ASP A 35 -0.79 1.90 13.55
CA ASP A 35 -1.93 1.24 14.20
C ASP A 35 -2.54 0.16 13.31
N ASP A 36 -2.66 0.44 12.01
CA ASP A 36 -3.13 -0.50 10.98
C ASP A 36 -2.19 -1.71 10.89
N LEU A 37 -0.87 -1.47 10.85
CA LEU A 37 0.12 -2.54 10.80
C LEU A 37 0.09 -3.40 12.08
N ALA A 38 0.00 -2.79 13.26
CA ALA A 38 -0.18 -3.51 14.51
C ALA A 38 -1.47 -4.34 14.52
N GLY A 39 -2.56 -3.78 13.98
CA GLY A 39 -3.83 -4.48 13.80
C GLY A 39 -3.71 -5.74 12.93
N ILE A 40 -2.90 -5.70 11.86
CA ILE A 40 -2.63 -6.89 11.04
C ILE A 40 -1.94 -7.98 11.87
N VAL A 41 -0.88 -7.62 12.61
CA VAL A 41 -0.11 -8.56 13.43
C VAL A 41 -0.96 -9.14 14.57
N GLU A 42 -1.90 -8.37 15.11
CA GLU A 42 -2.85 -8.79 16.14
C GLU A 42 -4.03 -9.61 15.59
N GLY A 43 -4.09 -9.88 14.28
CA GLY A 43 -5.16 -10.66 13.65
C GLY A 43 -6.44 -9.86 13.38
N ARG A 44 -6.41 -8.54 13.53
CA ARG A 44 -7.50 -7.60 13.20
C ARG A 44 -7.34 -6.97 11.80
N GLY A 45 -6.50 -7.54 10.94
CA GLY A 45 -6.21 -7.02 9.60
C GLY A 45 -7.36 -7.08 8.59
N GLY A 46 -8.54 -7.61 8.96
CA GLY A 46 -9.70 -7.74 8.07
C GLY A 46 -10.08 -6.46 7.28
N PRO A 47 -10.08 -5.26 7.89
CA PRO A 47 -10.34 -4.00 7.17
C PRO A 47 -9.25 -3.58 6.17
N LEU A 48 -8.07 -4.21 6.23
CA LEU A 48 -6.88 -3.89 5.43
C LEU A 48 -6.62 -4.94 4.35
N VAL A 49 -7.54 -5.88 4.14
CA VAL A 49 -7.40 -6.93 3.13
C VAL A 49 -7.24 -6.30 1.74
N ALA A 50 -6.28 -6.82 0.96
CA ALA A 50 -5.92 -6.28 -0.35
C ALA A 50 -7.09 -6.27 -1.36
N SER A 51 -8.05 -7.19 -1.20
CA SER A 51 -9.26 -7.28 -2.03
C SER A 51 -10.36 -6.28 -1.67
N ARG A 52 -10.13 -5.35 -0.72
CA ARG A 52 -11.16 -4.38 -0.32
C ARG A 52 -11.48 -3.41 -1.47
N PRO A 53 -12.77 -3.17 -1.77
CA PRO A 53 -13.18 -2.39 -2.93
C PRO A 53 -12.74 -0.92 -2.88
N GLU A 54 -12.51 -0.39 -1.67
CA GLU A 54 -12.07 0.99 -1.43
C GLU A 54 -10.65 1.28 -1.94
N LEU A 55 -9.81 0.24 -2.12
CA LEU A 55 -8.44 0.41 -2.65
C LEU A 55 -8.40 0.66 -4.15
N GLY A 56 -9.41 0.21 -4.90
CA GLY A 56 -9.41 0.28 -6.36
C GLY A 56 -9.15 1.69 -6.90
N PRO A 57 -9.93 2.70 -6.47
CA PRO A 57 -9.73 4.09 -6.90
C PRO A 57 -8.38 4.69 -6.51
N LEU A 58 -7.83 4.30 -5.35
CA LEU A 58 -6.55 4.81 -4.85
C LEU A 58 -5.37 4.20 -5.60
N LEU A 59 -5.39 2.88 -5.81
CA LEU A 59 -4.34 2.18 -6.57
C LEU A 59 -4.31 2.65 -8.03
N ALA A 60 -5.47 2.91 -8.62
CA ALA A 60 -5.54 3.50 -9.96
C ALA A 60 -4.92 4.90 -10.05
N GLN A 61 -4.93 5.69 -8.97
CA GLN A 61 -4.28 7.01 -8.92
C GLN A 61 -2.78 6.92 -8.68
N LEU A 62 -2.32 5.96 -7.89
CA LEU A 62 -0.92 5.82 -7.48
C LEU A 62 -0.06 5.04 -8.49
N LEU A 63 -0.69 4.21 -9.33
CA LEU A 63 -0.02 3.38 -10.35
C LEU A 63 -0.18 3.91 -11.78
N ALA A 64 -0.79 5.08 -11.96
CA ALA A 64 -0.91 5.78 -13.25
C ALA A 64 0.29 6.70 -13.50
#